data_AF-A0A536KVM1-F1
#
_entry.id   AF-A0A536KVM1-F1
#
_cell.length_a   1.000
_cell.length_b   1.000
_cell.length_c   1.000
_cell.angle_alpha   90.00
_cell.angle_beta   90.00
_cell.angle_gamma   90.00
#
_symmetry.space_group_name_H-M   'P 1'
#
loop_
_entity.id
_entity.type
_entity.pdbx_description
1 polymer ?
#
loop_
_entity_poly.entity_id
_entity_poly.type
_entity_poly.pdbx_seq_one_letter_code
_entity_poly.pdbx_strand_id
1 'polypeptide(L)'
;MNDDPEQLDKHVEDLLQDRRPERTPLADEAALRARQTAAMLRAAKPGAGLPSKEFLERMQGSIHEWVDERSARPQPAVRPSRRSLLLTGAAGIAAGVAAAVGIDRLATHPAPAANQQLVENGSWKAVKALSELPEATPVAFRAGAIEGFLIRHGQEVKGLSAVCTHMGCILNYSKFRDQFECPCHGATFKKNGQATDQYDTPLPTLPSLQVRIQRGQVEVYTV
;
A
#
# COMPACT_ATOMS: atom_id res chain seq x y z
N MET A 1 20.68 -35.64 14.97
CA MET A 1 20.73 -35.77 13.49
C MET A 1 19.69 -36.81 13.14
N ASN A 2 18.43 -36.39 13.07
CA ASN A 2 17.29 -37.21 12.69
C ASN A 2 16.50 -36.34 11.73
N ASP A 3 16.86 -36.40 10.45
CA ASP A 3 15.93 -36.05 9.38
C ASP A 3 14.87 -37.13 9.42
N ASP A 4 13.75 -36.81 10.03
CA ASP A 4 12.65 -37.76 10.17
C ASP A 4 11.83 -37.71 8.87
N PRO A 5 12.01 -38.68 7.94
CA PRO A 5 11.30 -38.68 6.66
C PRO A 5 9.78 -38.64 6.87
N GLU A 6 9.28 -39.17 7.99
CA GLU A 6 7.86 -39.16 8.33
C GLU A 6 7.32 -37.73 8.52
N GLN A 7 8.15 -36.79 8.98
CA GLN A 7 7.74 -35.39 9.15
C GLN A 7 7.63 -34.65 7.81
N LEU A 8 8.48 -35.00 6.84
CA LEU A 8 8.38 -34.46 5.50
C LEU A 8 7.14 -35.03 4.80
N ASP A 9 6.92 -36.34 4.89
CA ASP A 9 5.77 -37.00 4.27
C ASP A 9 4.45 -36.46 4.84
N LYS A 10 4.34 -36.31 6.17
CA LYS A 10 3.19 -35.69 6.82
C LYS A 10 2.96 -34.26 6.34
N HIS A 11 4.03 -33.48 6.20
CA HIS A 11 3.95 -32.10 5.71
C HIS A 11 3.43 -32.04 4.27
N VAL A 12 3.92 -32.92 3.40
CA VAL A 12 3.47 -33.02 2.01
C VAL A 12 2.00 -33.45 1.96
N GLU A 13 1.61 -34.46 2.73
CA GLU A 13 0.22 -34.94 2.80
C GLU A 13 -0.74 -33.85 3.28
N ASP A 14 -0.37 -33.10 4.32
CA ASP A 14 -1.17 -31.97 4.80
C ASP A 14 -1.37 -30.90 3.71
N LEU A 15 -0.32 -30.57 2.96
CA LEU A 15 -0.43 -29.64 1.83
C LEU A 15 -1.32 -30.19 0.71
N LEU A 16 -1.25 -31.49 0.43
CA LEU A 16 -2.06 -32.13 -0.61
C LEU A 16 -3.54 -32.17 -0.24
N GLN A 17 -3.85 -32.27 1.05
CA GLN A 17 -5.21 -32.27 1.62
C GLN A 17 -5.74 -30.88 2.00
N ASP A 18 -5.07 -29.80 1.60
CA ASP A 18 -5.40 -28.41 1.97
C ASP A 18 -5.50 -28.16 3.49
N ARG A 19 -4.79 -28.98 4.28
CA ARG A 19 -4.62 -28.78 5.71
C ARG A 19 -3.41 -27.89 5.98
N ARG A 20 -3.43 -27.22 7.12
CA ARG A 20 -2.30 -26.41 7.57
C ARG A 20 -1.21 -27.33 8.13
N PRO A 21 -0.03 -27.42 7.48
CA PRO A 21 1.05 -28.25 8.00
C PRO A 21 1.68 -27.63 9.25
N GLU A 22 2.29 -28.48 10.08
CA GLU A 22 3.05 -28.06 11.27
C GLU A 22 4.26 -27.19 10.89
N ARG A 23 4.57 -26.20 11.76
CA ARG A 23 5.64 -25.20 11.54
C ARG A 23 6.95 -25.56 12.23
N THR A 24 7.22 -26.85 12.37
CA THR A 24 8.43 -27.33 13.04
C THR A 24 9.66 -26.95 12.20
N PRO A 25 10.68 -26.28 12.78
CA PRO A 25 11.91 -25.94 12.07
C PRO A 25 12.60 -27.19 11.53
N LEU A 26 13.06 -27.15 10.28
CA LEU A 26 13.90 -28.19 9.71
C LEU A 26 15.36 -27.87 9.98
N ALA A 27 16.14 -28.87 10.34
CA ALA A 27 17.58 -28.74 10.55
C ALA A 27 18.38 -28.89 9.24
N ASP A 28 17.81 -29.57 8.24
CA ASP A 28 18.46 -29.87 6.97
C ASP A 28 17.93 -29.05 5.80
N GLU A 29 18.86 -28.65 4.93
CA GLU A 29 18.63 -27.90 3.70
C GLU A 29 17.89 -28.72 2.63
N ALA A 30 18.12 -30.04 2.54
CA ALA A 30 17.40 -30.86 1.56
C ALA A 30 15.93 -31.01 1.97
N ALA A 31 15.64 -31.19 3.25
CA ALA A 31 14.27 -31.18 3.77
C ALA A 31 13.58 -29.81 3.52
N LEU A 32 14.31 -28.70 3.67
CA LEU A 32 13.77 -27.37 3.40
C LEU A 32 13.39 -27.21 1.92
N ARG A 33 14.29 -27.64 1.01
CA ARG A 33 14.02 -27.65 -0.43
C ARG A 33 12.81 -28.52 -0.76
N ALA A 34 12.68 -29.70 -0.17
CA ALA A 34 11.55 -30.59 -0.40
C ALA A 34 10.22 -29.94 0.01
N ARG A 35 10.16 -29.25 1.16
CA ARG A 35 8.97 -28.47 1.56
C ARG A 35 8.66 -27.32 0.60
N GLN A 36 9.69 -26.60 0.14
CA GLN A 36 9.52 -25.52 -0.84
C GLN A 36 8.96 -26.07 -2.16
N THR A 37 9.50 -27.18 -2.66
CA THR A 37 8.99 -27.84 -3.86
C THR A 37 7.55 -28.30 -3.68
N ALA A 38 7.20 -28.91 -2.55
CA ALA A 38 5.83 -29.33 -2.26
C ALA A 38 4.85 -28.15 -2.22
N ALA A 39 5.25 -27.03 -1.62
CA ALA A 39 4.45 -25.81 -1.60
C ALA A 39 4.23 -25.23 -3.01
N MET A 40 5.28 -25.21 -3.84
CA MET A 40 5.19 -24.75 -5.23
C MET A 40 4.27 -25.64 -6.07
N LEU A 41 4.35 -26.97 -5.91
CA LEU A 41 3.48 -27.92 -6.61
C LEU A 41 2.01 -27.77 -6.18
N ARG A 42 1.74 -27.56 -4.89
CA ARG A 42 0.38 -27.25 -4.41
C ARG A 42 -0.14 -25.96 -5.04
N ALA A 43 0.69 -24.91 -5.07
CA ALA A 43 0.31 -23.62 -5.65
C ALA A 43 0.05 -23.70 -7.16
N ALA A 44 0.68 -24.65 -7.86
CA ALA A 44 0.48 -24.87 -9.29
C ALA A 44 -0.82 -25.64 -9.63
N LYS A 45 -1.54 -26.21 -8.64
CA LYS A 45 -2.81 -26.89 -8.89
C LYS A 45 -3.86 -25.89 -9.43
N PRO A 46 -4.65 -26.27 -10.46
CA PRO A 46 -5.76 -25.44 -10.91
C PRO A 46 -6.71 -25.10 -9.76
N GLY A 47 -7.03 -23.80 -9.60
CA GLY A 47 -7.90 -23.34 -8.52
C GLY A 47 -7.22 -23.17 -7.16
N ALA A 48 -5.91 -23.43 -7.01
CA ALA A 48 -5.18 -23.26 -5.74
C ALA A 48 -5.23 -21.83 -5.17
N GLY A 49 -5.47 -20.83 -6.02
CA GLY A 49 -5.65 -19.42 -5.63
C GLY A 49 -7.10 -19.04 -5.30
N LEU A 50 -8.06 -19.95 -5.46
CA LEU A 50 -9.46 -19.70 -5.14
C LEU A 50 -9.74 -20.10 -3.68
N PRO A 51 -10.53 -19.30 -2.92
CA PRO A 51 -10.95 -19.68 -1.58
C PRO A 51 -11.79 -20.95 -1.60
N SER A 52 -11.70 -21.79 -0.56
CA SER A 52 -12.57 -22.98 -0.46
C SER A 52 -14.03 -22.58 -0.30
N LYS A 53 -14.94 -23.44 -0.76
CA LYS A 53 -16.39 -23.21 -0.64
C LYS A 53 -16.83 -23.01 0.81
N GLU A 54 -16.34 -23.85 1.71
CA GLU A 54 -16.61 -23.76 3.16
C GLU A 54 -16.13 -22.43 3.76
N PHE A 55 -14.99 -21.90 3.29
CA PHE A 55 -14.51 -20.60 3.71
C PHE A 55 -15.43 -19.48 3.22
N LEU A 56 -15.87 -19.54 1.96
CA LEU A 56 -16.80 -18.56 1.39
C LEU A 56 -18.14 -18.55 2.14
N GLU A 57 -18.69 -19.73 2.45
CA GLU A 57 -19.95 -19.86 3.20
C GLU A 57 -19.82 -19.27 4.62
N ARG A 58 -18.70 -19.55 5.30
CA ARG A 58 -18.42 -18.98 6.64
C ARG A 58 -18.26 -17.45 6.60
N MET A 59 -17.56 -16.95 5.58
CA MET A 59 -17.36 -15.51 5.38
C MET A 59 -18.69 -14.80 5.08
N GLN A 60 -19.51 -15.38 4.20
CA GLN A 60 -20.84 -14.85 3.88
C GLN A 60 -21.73 -14.78 5.13
N GLY A 61 -21.74 -15.84 5.96
CA GLY A 61 -22.46 -15.83 7.23
C GLY A 61 -21.98 -14.72 8.17
N SER A 62 -20.67 -14.55 8.30
CA SER A 62 -20.09 -13.49 9.16
C SER A 62 -20.45 -12.08 8.67
N ILE A 63 -20.51 -11.86 7.35
CA ILE A 63 -20.92 -10.58 6.76
C ILE A 63 -22.41 -10.32 7.06
N HIS A 64 -23.27 -11.33 6.89
CA HIS A 64 -24.68 -11.21 7.19
C HIS A 64 -24.93 -10.84 8.65
N GLU A 65 -24.28 -11.54 9.58
CA GLU A 65 -24.37 -11.26 11.02
C GLU A 65 -23.96 -9.83 11.34
N TRP A 66 -22.83 -9.37 10.79
CA TRP A 66 -22.35 -8.00 11.00
C TRP A 66 -23.30 -6.94 10.42
N VAL A 67 -23.88 -7.18 9.24
CA VAL A 67 -24.84 -6.26 8.63
C VAL A 67 -26.12 -6.18 9.47
N ASP A 68 -26.60 -7.31 9.98
CA ASP A 68 -27.79 -7.37 10.83
C ASP A 68 -27.55 -6.64 12.15
N GLU A 69 -26.41 -6.86 12.82
CA GLU A 69 -26.03 -6.13 14.04
C GLU A 69 -25.98 -4.61 13.84
N ARG A 70 -25.42 -4.16 12.71
CA ARG A 70 -25.27 -2.73 12.39
C ARG A 70 -26.60 -2.08 12.02
N SER A 71 -27.50 -2.84 11.40
CA SER A 71 -28.85 -2.41 11.03
C SER A 71 -29.80 -2.42 12.22
N ALA A 72 -29.59 -3.31 13.20
CA ALA A 72 -30.36 -3.40 14.43
C ALA A 72 -30.01 -2.32 15.46
N ARG A 73 -28.88 -1.60 15.32
CA ARG A 73 -28.56 -0.45 16.17
C ARG A 73 -29.49 0.72 15.83
N PRO A 74 -30.33 1.19 16.78
CA PRO A 74 -31.15 2.36 16.55
C PRO A 74 -30.25 3.58 16.29
N GLN A 75 -30.40 4.23 15.14
CA GLN A 75 -29.80 5.53 14.94
C GLN A 75 -30.45 6.52 15.92
N PRO A 76 -29.67 7.34 16.66
CA PRO A 76 -30.26 8.33 17.53
C PRO A 76 -31.10 9.30 16.69
N ALA A 77 -32.42 9.27 16.91
CA ALA A 77 -33.34 10.19 16.25
C ALA A 77 -32.99 11.61 16.66
N VAL A 78 -32.39 12.38 15.75
CA VAL A 78 -32.18 13.81 15.95
C VAL A 78 -33.55 14.49 15.94
N ARG A 79 -34.10 14.74 17.14
CA ARG A 79 -35.33 15.53 17.30
C ARG A 79 -34.99 16.99 17.00
N PRO A 80 -35.56 17.62 15.96
CA PRO A 80 -35.30 19.04 15.73
C PRO A 80 -35.90 19.86 16.87
N SER A 81 -35.07 20.68 17.52
CA SER A 81 -35.58 21.62 18.53
C SER A 81 -36.42 22.69 17.84
N ARG A 82 -37.50 23.13 18.49
CA ARG A 82 -38.42 24.18 18.00
C ARG A 82 -37.72 25.48 17.60
N ARG A 83 -36.48 25.69 18.06
CA ARG A 83 -35.62 26.84 17.73
C ARG A 83 -35.06 26.80 16.30
N SER A 84 -34.93 25.61 15.70
CA SER A 84 -34.42 25.42 14.34
C SER A 84 -35.45 25.73 13.24
N LEU A 85 -36.75 25.64 13.56
CA LEU A 85 -37.85 25.85 12.59
C LEU A 85 -38.14 27.34 12.31
N LEU A 86 -37.81 28.23 13.24
CA LEU A 86 -38.02 29.67 13.09
C LEU A 86 -36.92 30.37 12.27
N LEU A 87 -35.74 29.77 12.16
CA LEU A 87 -34.63 30.32 11.36
C LEU A 87 -34.71 29.96 9.86
N THR A 88 -35.48 28.94 9.48
CA THR A 88 -35.64 28.52 8.07
C THR A 88 -36.79 29.21 7.33
N GLY A 89 -37.64 29.99 8.02
CA GLY A 89 -38.79 30.68 7.41
C GLY A 89 -38.44 31.90 6.53
N ALA A 90 -37.22 32.44 6.63
CA ALA A 90 -36.81 33.63 5.88
C ALA A 90 -36.04 33.33 4.57
N ALA A 91 -35.69 32.07 4.28
CA ALA A 91 -34.85 31.70 3.13
C ALA A 91 -35.60 30.91 2.03
N GLY A 92 -36.94 30.90 2.06
CA GLY A 92 -37.77 30.06 1.18
C GLY A 92 -37.86 30.50 -0.29
N ILE A 93 -37.34 31.67 -0.67
CA ILE A 93 -37.45 32.17 -2.05
C ILE A 93 -36.13 31.97 -2.85
N ALA A 94 -35.00 31.67 -2.21
CA ALA A 94 -33.71 31.51 -2.89
C ALA A 94 -33.32 30.05 -3.25
N ALA A 95 -34.06 29.05 -2.77
CA ALA A 95 -33.65 27.64 -2.85
C ALA A 95 -34.00 26.92 -4.18
N GLY A 96 -34.72 27.56 -5.10
CA GLY A 96 -35.11 26.94 -6.38
C GLY A 96 -33.96 26.74 -7.37
N VAL A 97 -32.88 27.51 -7.24
CA VAL A 97 -31.74 27.45 -8.20
C VAL A 97 -30.62 26.50 -7.75
N ALA A 98 -30.51 26.21 -6.45
CA ALA A 98 -29.39 25.42 -5.92
C ALA A 98 -29.54 23.90 -6.13
N ALA A 99 -30.76 23.38 -6.31
CA ALA A 99 -31.00 21.94 -6.43
C ALA A 99 -30.50 21.32 -7.76
N ALA A 100 -30.32 22.12 -8.82
CA ALA A 100 -29.81 21.62 -10.10
C ALA A 100 -28.27 21.49 -10.15
N VAL A 101 -27.54 22.07 -9.20
CA VAL A 101 -26.05 22.10 -9.19
C VAL A 101 -25.46 21.06 -8.23
N GLY A 102 -26.29 20.39 -7.41
CA GLY A 102 -25.82 19.53 -6.32
C GLY A 102 -25.42 18.10 -6.69
N ILE A 103 -25.78 17.61 -7.89
CA ILE A 103 -25.58 16.19 -8.25
C ILE A 103 -24.17 15.91 -8.80
N ASP A 104 -23.45 16.95 -9.23
CA ASP A 104 -22.13 16.80 -9.88
C ASP A 104 -20.97 16.59 -8.89
N ARG A 105 -21.22 16.64 -7.57
CA ARG A 105 -20.17 16.57 -6.53
C ARG A 105 -20.00 15.21 -5.87
N LEU A 106 -20.71 14.17 -6.31
CA LEU A 106 -20.61 12.83 -5.73
C LEU A 106 -19.55 11.92 -6.36
N ALA A 107 -18.76 12.40 -7.34
CA ALA A 107 -17.77 11.57 -8.05
C ALA A 107 -16.32 12.05 -7.99
N THR A 108 -15.99 13.06 -7.18
CA THR A 108 -14.60 13.51 -7.00
C THR A 108 -14.10 13.12 -5.62
N HIS A 109 -13.51 11.93 -5.50
CA HIS A 109 -12.52 11.72 -4.46
C HIS A 109 -11.37 12.71 -4.74
N PRO A 110 -11.10 13.70 -3.87
CA PRO A 110 -9.94 14.53 -4.06
C PRO A 110 -8.71 13.62 -4.06
N ALA A 111 -7.92 13.67 -5.13
CA ALA A 111 -6.61 13.05 -5.14
C ALA A 111 -5.87 13.53 -3.88
N PRO A 112 -5.21 12.63 -3.12
CA PRO A 112 -4.46 13.04 -1.95
C PRO A 112 -3.48 14.14 -2.36
N ALA A 113 -3.53 15.26 -1.65
CA ALA A 113 -2.67 16.40 -1.93
C ALA A 113 -1.21 15.92 -1.91
N ALA A 114 -0.44 16.31 -2.93
CA ALA A 114 0.95 15.89 -3.14
C ALA A 114 1.92 16.25 -1.99
N ASN A 115 1.43 16.95 -0.95
CA ASN A 115 2.19 17.48 0.18
C ASN A 115 1.67 16.99 1.55
N GLN A 116 1.06 15.80 1.64
CA GLN A 116 0.83 15.18 2.94
C GLN A 116 2.18 14.79 3.56
N GLN A 117 2.45 15.33 4.75
CA GLN A 117 3.63 15.00 5.53
C GLN A 117 3.58 13.52 5.93
N LEU A 118 4.43 12.69 5.32
CA LEU A 118 4.46 11.23 5.54
C LEU A 118 4.86 10.82 6.96
N VAL A 119 5.52 11.70 7.69
CA VAL A 119 6.01 11.46 9.06
C VAL A 119 5.63 12.66 9.90
N GLU A 120 4.73 12.50 10.86
CA GLU A 120 4.29 13.58 11.75
C GLU A 120 5.26 13.81 12.93
N ASN A 121 5.76 12.73 13.55
CA ASN A 121 6.67 12.77 14.70
C ASN A 121 8.01 12.13 14.35
N GLY A 122 8.85 12.83 13.60
CA GLY A 122 10.14 12.34 13.14
C GLY A 122 11.35 13.12 13.65
N SER A 123 12.52 12.65 13.25
CA SER A 123 13.81 13.31 13.39
C SER A 123 14.55 13.31 12.06
N TRP A 124 15.45 14.28 11.88
CA TRP A 124 16.30 14.34 10.71
C TRP A 124 17.43 13.33 10.82
N LYS A 125 17.64 12.54 9.78
CA LYS A 125 18.75 11.59 9.68
C LYS A 125 19.58 11.87 8.43
N ALA A 126 20.89 12.00 8.60
CA ALA A 126 21.83 12.06 7.49
C ALA A 126 21.86 10.72 6.74
N VAL A 127 21.77 10.77 5.41
CA VAL A 127 21.68 9.58 4.56
C VAL A 127 22.77 9.52 3.49
N LYS A 128 23.31 10.67 3.06
CA LYS A 128 24.32 10.76 2.02
C LYS A 128 25.02 12.12 2.05
N ALA A 129 26.29 12.20 1.65
CA ALA A 129 26.91 13.49 1.34
C ALA A 129 26.36 14.05 0.01
N LEU A 130 26.15 15.37 -0.09
CA LEU A 130 25.68 16.02 -1.32
C LEU A 130 26.63 15.79 -2.51
N SER A 131 27.93 15.71 -2.23
CA SER A 131 28.99 15.45 -3.22
C SER A 131 28.92 14.05 -3.81
N GLU A 132 28.30 13.09 -3.12
CA GLU A 132 28.15 11.71 -3.59
C GLU A 132 26.93 11.49 -4.48
N LEU A 133 26.04 12.48 -4.58
CA LEU A 133 24.86 12.41 -5.45
C LEU A 133 25.23 12.92 -6.85
N PRO A 134 25.18 12.10 -7.91
CA PRO A 134 25.36 12.57 -9.26
C PRO A 134 24.18 13.44 -9.71
N GLU A 135 24.43 14.33 -10.67
CA GLU A 135 23.40 15.21 -11.22
C GLU A 135 22.29 14.41 -11.90
N ALA A 136 21.03 14.74 -11.59
CA ALA A 136 19.81 14.19 -12.20
C ALA A 136 19.70 12.65 -12.21
N THR A 137 20.50 11.96 -11.41
CA THR A 137 20.56 10.50 -11.32
C THR A 137 20.04 10.05 -9.96
N PRO A 138 18.92 9.33 -9.90
CA PRO A 138 18.39 8.75 -8.67
C PRO A 138 19.42 7.87 -7.95
N VAL A 139 19.58 8.10 -6.65
CA VAL A 139 20.41 7.30 -5.74
C VAL A 139 19.52 6.76 -4.63
N ALA A 140 19.46 5.44 -4.48
CA ALA A 140 18.70 4.80 -3.41
C ALA A 140 19.32 5.07 -2.03
N PHE A 141 18.47 5.13 -1.00
CA PHE A 141 18.87 5.20 0.40
C PHE A 141 17.87 4.49 1.31
N ARG A 142 18.30 4.18 2.53
CA ARG A 142 17.46 3.65 3.61
C ARG A 142 17.74 4.40 4.91
N ALA A 143 16.69 4.80 5.62
CA ALA A 143 16.78 5.48 6.92
C ALA A 143 15.65 5.03 7.84
N GLY A 144 15.94 4.08 8.73
CA GLY A 144 14.91 3.45 9.56
C GLY A 144 13.91 2.68 8.69
N ALA A 145 12.62 3.01 8.84
CA ALA A 145 11.54 2.41 8.06
C ALA A 145 11.37 3.01 6.65
N ILE A 146 12.07 4.11 6.34
CA ILE A 146 11.95 4.80 5.05
C ILE A 146 12.99 4.27 4.07
N GLU A 147 12.53 3.90 2.88
CA GLU A 147 13.35 3.58 1.72
C GLU A 147 12.94 4.50 0.57
N GLY A 148 13.92 5.08 -0.12
CA GLY A 148 13.66 6.14 -1.09
C GLY A 148 14.79 6.37 -2.07
N PHE A 149 14.55 7.31 -2.98
CA PHE A 149 15.51 7.81 -3.95
C PHE A 149 15.78 9.30 -3.72
N LEU A 150 17.05 9.68 -3.80
CA LEU A 150 17.51 11.07 -3.83
C LEU A 150 17.89 11.45 -5.25
N ILE A 151 17.42 12.60 -5.73
CA ILE A 151 17.73 13.13 -7.07
C ILE A 151 18.25 14.55 -6.90
N ARG A 152 19.50 14.80 -7.29
CA ARG A 152 20.14 16.12 -7.18
C ARG A 152 19.89 16.97 -8.42
N HIS A 153 19.57 18.24 -8.17
CA HIS A 153 19.52 19.31 -9.16
C HIS A 153 20.30 20.52 -8.62
N GLY A 154 21.57 20.64 -8.99
CA GLY A 154 22.47 21.67 -8.47
C GLY A 154 22.66 21.56 -6.96
N GLN A 155 22.14 22.55 -6.22
CA GLN A 155 22.17 22.61 -4.75
C GLN A 155 20.85 22.15 -4.11
N GLU A 156 19.93 21.60 -4.90
CA GLU A 156 18.66 21.05 -4.42
C GLU A 156 18.69 19.53 -4.52
N VAL A 157 17.98 18.86 -3.61
CA VAL A 157 17.78 17.41 -3.64
C VAL A 157 16.32 17.10 -3.43
N LYS A 158 15.72 16.38 -4.38
CA LYS A 158 14.38 15.81 -4.26
C LYS A 158 14.46 14.41 -3.67
N GLY A 159 13.62 14.12 -2.69
CA GLY A 159 13.39 12.77 -2.16
C GLY A 159 12.07 12.19 -2.65
N LEU A 160 12.08 10.94 -3.11
CA LEU A 160 10.87 10.17 -3.45
C LEU A 160 10.87 8.85 -2.70
N SER A 161 9.69 8.38 -2.27
CA SER A 161 9.53 7.03 -1.73
C SER A 161 9.88 5.98 -2.78
N ALA A 162 10.58 4.92 -2.37
CA ALA A 162 10.84 3.76 -3.22
C ALA A 162 9.69 2.74 -3.18
N VAL A 163 8.66 2.99 -2.36
CA VAL A 163 7.50 2.10 -2.21
C VAL A 163 6.53 2.33 -3.36
N CYS A 164 6.27 1.28 -4.14
CA CYS A 164 5.33 1.29 -5.24
C CYS A 164 3.90 1.55 -4.73
N THR A 165 3.22 2.55 -5.31
CA THR A 165 1.84 2.94 -4.97
C THR A 165 0.78 1.93 -5.43
N HIS A 166 1.17 0.86 -6.14
CA HIS A 166 0.28 -0.23 -6.49
C HIS A 166 0.05 -1.18 -5.29
N MET A 167 1.09 -1.89 -4.84
CA MET A 167 0.98 -2.92 -3.80
C MET A 167 2.16 -2.91 -2.80
N GLY A 168 2.94 -1.83 -2.76
CA GLY A 168 3.98 -1.65 -1.75
C GLY A 168 5.33 -2.33 -2.01
N CYS A 169 5.55 -2.93 -3.18
CA CYS A 169 6.87 -3.45 -3.56
C CYS A 169 7.93 -2.32 -3.64
N ILE A 170 9.19 -2.62 -3.33
CA ILE A 170 10.28 -1.65 -3.51
C ILE A 170 10.65 -1.55 -4.99
N LEU A 171 10.69 -0.33 -5.50
CA LEU A 171 11.03 0.00 -6.87
C LEU A 171 12.55 -0.06 -7.08
N ASN A 172 12.96 -0.40 -8.30
CA ASN A 172 14.33 -0.25 -8.78
C ASN A 172 14.42 0.93 -9.75
N TYR A 173 15.54 1.64 -9.80
CA TYR A 173 15.79 2.63 -10.84
C TYR A 173 16.55 2.00 -12.02
N SER A 174 15.95 2.07 -13.22
CA SER A 174 16.58 1.65 -14.46
C SER A 174 17.28 2.83 -15.13
N LYS A 175 18.61 2.81 -15.15
CA LYS A 175 19.42 3.82 -15.88
C LYS A 175 19.18 3.75 -17.39
N PHE A 176 18.89 2.56 -17.91
CA PHE A 176 18.67 2.35 -19.35
C PHE A 176 17.34 2.96 -19.82
N ARG A 177 16.27 2.80 -19.04
CA ARG A 177 14.94 3.35 -19.36
C ARG A 177 14.64 4.69 -18.70
N ASP A 178 15.56 5.20 -17.88
CA ASP A 178 15.45 6.44 -17.09
C ASP A 178 14.15 6.55 -16.26
N GLN A 179 13.74 5.45 -15.64
CA GLN A 179 12.50 5.33 -14.87
C GLN A 179 12.62 4.37 -13.68
N PHE A 180 11.71 4.50 -12.72
CA PHE A 180 11.53 3.54 -11.63
C PHE A 180 10.64 2.38 -12.07
N GLU A 181 10.96 1.17 -11.63
CA GLU A 181 10.34 -0.07 -12.10
C GLU A 181 10.03 -1.00 -10.93
N CYS A 182 8.79 -1.46 -10.88
CA CYS A 182 8.31 -2.42 -9.91
C CYS A 182 8.56 -3.84 -10.42
N PRO A 183 9.33 -4.68 -9.71
CA PRO A 183 9.63 -6.05 -10.14
C PRO A 183 8.43 -7.01 -10.03
N CYS A 184 7.35 -6.60 -9.38
CA CYS A 184 6.20 -7.46 -9.08
C CYS A 184 5.24 -7.58 -10.28
N HIS A 185 4.73 -6.45 -10.77
CA HIS A 185 3.70 -6.40 -11.83
C HIS A 185 4.01 -5.38 -12.91
N GLY A 186 5.26 -4.90 -12.96
CA GLY A 186 5.74 -4.01 -14.02
C GLY A 186 5.31 -2.55 -13.90
N ALA A 187 4.83 -2.08 -12.74
CA ALA A 187 4.47 -0.67 -12.58
C ALA A 187 5.70 0.21 -12.76
N THR A 188 5.59 1.28 -13.54
CA THR A 188 6.72 2.17 -13.78
C THR A 188 6.38 3.62 -13.50
N PHE A 189 7.38 4.38 -13.05
CA PHE A 189 7.25 5.77 -12.64
C PHE A 189 8.39 6.61 -13.19
N LYS A 190 8.11 7.83 -13.64
CA LYS A 190 9.11 8.80 -14.06
C LYS A 190 9.90 9.32 -12.84
N LYS A 191 11.07 9.94 -13.07
CA LYS A 191 11.87 10.61 -12.01
C LYS A 191 11.14 11.71 -11.25
N ASN A 192 10.04 12.23 -11.80
CA ASN A 192 9.19 13.18 -11.08
C ASN A 192 8.19 12.51 -10.12
N GLY A 193 8.07 11.18 -10.14
CA GLY A 193 7.16 10.37 -9.32
C GLY A 193 5.84 10.02 -10.02
N GLN A 194 5.57 10.53 -11.21
CA GLN A 194 4.35 10.19 -11.94
C GLN A 194 4.42 8.77 -12.48
N ALA A 195 3.34 8.01 -12.31
CA ALA A 195 3.19 6.71 -12.98
C ALA A 195 3.21 6.90 -14.51
N THR A 196 3.70 5.91 -15.24
CA THR A 196 3.53 5.85 -16.70
C THR A 196 2.25 5.06 -17.02
N ASP A 197 1.58 5.40 -18.11
CA ASP A 197 0.23 4.94 -18.46
C ASP A 197 0.18 3.46 -18.88
N GLN A 198 0.44 2.55 -17.94
CA GLN A 198 0.49 1.10 -18.18
C GLN A 198 -0.69 0.33 -17.54
N TYR A 199 -1.62 1.02 -16.88
CA TYR A 199 -2.74 0.42 -16.17
C TYR A 199 -4.07 1.09 -16.55
N ASP A 200 -5.15 0.30 -16.58
CA ASP A 200 -6.51 0.79 -16.84
C ASP A 200 -6.97 1.83 -15.81
N THR A 201 -6.46 1.70 -14.57
CA THR A 201 -6.65 2.69 -13.51
C THR A 201 -5.32 3.42 -13.26
N PRO A 202 -5.28 4.76 -13.34
CA PRO A 202 -4.05 5.50 -13.11
C PRO A 202 -3.56 5.31 -11.68
N LEU A 203 -2.29 4.91 -11.53
CA LEU A 203 -1.68 4.74 -10.22
C LEU A 203 -1.39 6.12 -9.58
N PRO A 204 -1.52 6.25 -8.24
CA PRO A 204 -1.07 7.44 -7.53
C PRO A 204 0.42 7.71 -7.75
N THR A 205 0.83 8.99 -7.73
CA THR A 205 2.24 9.36 -7.84
C THR A 205 3.03 8.93 -6.61
N LEU A 206 4.34 8.71 -6.77
CA LEU A 206 5.23 8.41 -5.65
C LEU A 206 5.21 9.55 -4.63
N PRO A 207 5.00 9.25 -3.34
CA PRO A 207 5.06 10.26 -2.29
C PRO A 207 6.44 10.94 -2.22
N SER A 208 6.43 12.26 -2.02
CA SER A 208 7.66 13.03 -1.80
C SER A 208 8.12 12.90 -0.35
N LEU A 209 9.43 12.73 -0.16
CA LEU A 209 10.05 12.68 1.15
C LEU A 209 10.57 14.07 1.53
N GLN A 210 10.49 14.43 2.81
CA GLN A 210 11.09 15.66 3.29
C GLN A 210 12.60 15.51 3.33
N VAL A 211 13.30 16.35 2.55
CA VAL A 211 14.75 16.35 2.42
C VAL A 211 15.27 17.75 2.74
N ARG A 212 16.40 17.82 3.45
CA ARG A 212 17.16 19.06 3.62
C ARG A 212 18.64 18.80 3.44
N ILE A 213 19.40 19.86 3.23
CA ILE A 213 20.86 19.80 3.18
C ILE A 213 21.38 20.56 4.40
N GLN A 214 22.18 19.91 5.23
CA GLN A 214 22.80 20.53 6.40
C GLN A 214 24.29 20.16 6.45
N ARG A 215 25.17 21.16 6.45
CA ARG A 215 26.64 20.99 6.49
C ARG A 215 27.17 20.03 5.41
N GLY A 216 26.63 20.10 4.19
CA GLY A 216 27.01 19.23 3.08
C GLY A 216 26.43 17.81 3.13
N GLN A 217 25.64 17.48 4.15
CA GLN A 217 24.93 16.22 4.29
C GLN A 217 23.48 16.38 3.85
N VAL A 218 23.00 15.41 3.08
CA VAL A 218 21.58 15.26 2.76
C VAL A 218 20.94 14.52 3.92
N GLU A 219 19.93 15.15 4.52
CA GLU A 219 19.16 14.59 5.62
C GLU A 219 17.70 14.38 5.19
N VAL A 220 17.10 13.31 5.70
CA VAL A 220 15.69 12.95 5.45
C VAL A 220 14.95 12.92 6.78
N TYR A 221 13.74 13.45 6.80
CA TYR A 221 12.87 13.38 7.97
C TYR A 221 12.23 11.99 8.07
N THR A 222 12.53 11.27 9.15
CA THR A 222 12.11 9.88 9.37
C THR A 222 11.76 9.64 10.83
N VAL A 223 11.02 8.57 11.14
CA VAL A 223 10.71 8.18 12.54
C VAL A 223 11.94 7.63 13.26
#